data_AF-A0A231RGG9-F1
#
_entry.id   AF-A0A231RGG9-F1
#
_cell.length_a   1.000
_cell.length_b   1.000
_cell.length_c   1.000
_cell.angle_alpha   90.00
_cell.angle_beta   90.00
_cell.angle_gamma   90.00
#
_symmetry.space_group_name_H-M   'P 1'
#
loop_
_entity.id
_entity.type
_entity.pdbx_description
1 polymer ?
#
loop_
_entity_poly.entity_id
_entity_poly.type
_entity_poly.pdbx_seq_one_letter_code
_entity_poly.pdbx_strand_id
1 'polypeptide(L)'
;MKDASGSFTLEASMLLPWVMMLTFMLLLFALYISQGALVYYSSSVMTERAAFGWSNSSSDSLTGGYPAGEYDGLYWRLTDDALVQSLFGLASGEAGIRVEVYPGMAPGEGGSAADKLKSAAYAASAKHRVGSGELGYRNFGIKREIDAELVSSWFSVPLARFKGGGAADAKVSALVVEPAEFVRSFDLVRYYAAKLRNAPEGKEKYRSQAGEVLNKRKAPLGKGGAEG
;
A
#
# COMPACT_ATOMS: atom_id res chain seq x y z
N MET A 1 -32.62 67.10 1.75
CA MET A 1 -31.55 66.16 1.37
C MET A 1 -32.07 64.77 1.69
N LYS A 2 -32.33 63.94 0.69
CA LYS A 2 -32.91 62.60 0.87
C LYS A 2 -31.83 61.66 1.41
N ASP A 3 -32.19 60.84 2.39
CA ASP A 3 -31.36 59.83 3.07
C ASP A 3 -30.79 58.78 2.10
N ALA A 4 -29.76 59.13 1.34
CA ALA A 4 -29.01 58.16 0.52
C ALA A 4 -28.19 57.20 1.40
N SER A 5 -27.75 57.67 2.58
CA SER A 5 -26.92 56.90 3.53
C SER A 5 -27.69 55.74 4.18
N GLY A 6 -28.99 55.94 4.46
CA GLY A 6 -29.87 54.90 5.03
C GLY A 6 -30.16 53.77 4.03
N SER A 7 -30.42 54.12 2.77
CA SER A 7 -30.64 53.14 1.69
C SER A 7 -29.40 52.29 1.41
N PHE A 8 -28.21 52.91 1.40
CA PHE A 8 -26.95 52.20 1.19
C PHE A 8 -26.64 51.19 2.31
N THR A 9 -26.92 51.54 3.57
CA THR A 9 -26.71 50.64 4.71
C THR A 9 -27.67 49.44 4.67
N LEU A 10 -28.91 49.67 4.22
CA LEU A 10 -29.93 48.63 4.13
C LEU A 10 -29.63 47.65 3.00
N GLU A 11 -29.18 48.15 1.84
CA GLU A 11 -28.74 47.31 0.72
C GLU A 11 -27.48 46.50 1.08
N ALA A 12 -26.49 47.13 1.72
CA ALA A 12 -25.27 46.45 2.17
C ALA A 12 -25.55 45.35 3.20
N SER A 13 -26.47 45.58 4.15
CA SER A 13 -26.84 44.56 5.15
C SER A 13 -27.60 43.37 4.57
N MET A 14 -28.27 43.55 3.42
CA MET A 14 -28.94 42.46 2.70
C MET A 14 -27.98 41.71 1.77
N LEU A 15 -27.00 42.39 1.14
CA LEU A 15 -26.04 41.78 0.22
C LEU A 15 -24.87 41.07 0.94
N LEU A 16 -24.41 41.62 2.07
CA LEU A 16 -23.26 41.07 2.81
C LEU A 16 -23.44 39.59 3.19
N PRO A 17 -24.60 39.13 3.72
CA PRO A 17 -24.81 37.72 4.03
C PRO A 17 -24.69 36.81 2.82
N TRP A 18 -25.17 37.24 1.64
CA TRP A 18 -25.07 36.46 0.40
C TRP A 18 -23.63 36.36 -0.10
N VAL A 19 -22.90 37.47 -0.10
CA VAL A 19 -21.47 37.47 -0.45
C VAL A 19 -20.70 36.56 0.50
N MET A 20 -20.95 36.65 1.80
CA MET A 20 -20.33 35.79 2.81
C MET A 20 -20.69 34.30 2.63
N MET A 21 -21.95 34.00 2.29
CA MET A 21 -22.38 32.63 2.01
C MET A 21 -21.66 32.06 0.78
N LEU A 22 -21.55 32.85 -0.30
CA LEU A 22 -20.84 32.45 -1.52
C LEU A 22 -19.35 32.26 -1.28
N THR A 23 -18.71 33.14 -0.50
CA THR A 23 -17.27 32.98 -0.17
C THR A 23 -17.03 31.73 0.67
N PHE A 24 -17.88 31.44 1.68
CA PHE A 24 -17.78 30.19 2.43
C PHE A 24 -18.01 28.96 1.57
N MET A 25 -18.97 29.00 0.64
CA MET A 25 -19.23 27.91 -0.28
C MET A 25 -18.02 27.63 -1.19
N LEU A 26 -17.37 28.68 -1.71
CA LEU A 26 -16.14 28.56 -2.50
C LEU A 26 -14.98 28.02 -1.66
N LEU A 27 -14.81 28.49 -0.42
CA LEU A 27 -13.77 27.99 0.48
C LEU A 27 -13.96 26.50 0.81
N LEU A 28 -15.18 26.08 1.13
CA LEU A 28 -15.50 24.68 1.39
C LEU A 28 -15.25 23.81 0.15
N PHE A 29 -15.59 24.32 -1.04
CA PHE A 29 -15.34 23.62 -2.29
C PHE A 29 -13.85 23.46 -2.60
N ALA A 30 -13.06 24.53 -2.46
CA ALA A 30 -11.61 24.48 -2.64
C ALA A 30 -10.94 23.53 -1.65
N LEU A 31 -11.39 23.56 -0.40
CA LEU A 31 -10.91 22.66 0.63
C LEU A 31 -11.22 21.22 0.28
N TYR A 32 -12.45 20.92 -0.18
CA TYR A 32 -12.83 19.57 -0.61
C TYR A 32 -11.93 19.01 -1.72
N ILE A 33 -11.67 19.80 -2.78
CA ILE A 33 -10.77 19.40 -3.87
C ILE A 33 -9.36 19.14 -3.34
N SER A 34 -8.86 20.02 -2.46
CA SER A 34 -7.52 19.85 -1.89
C SER A 34 -7.36 18.53 -1.12
N GLN A 35 -8.44 17.99 -0.54
CA GLN A 35 -8.36 16.74 0.19
C GLN A 35 -8.16 15.54 -0.71
N GLY A 36 -8.95 15.45 -1.79
CA GLY A 36 -8.78 14.38 -2.76
C GLY A 36 -7.36 14.38 -3.33
N ALA A 37 -6.84 15.56 -3.63
CA ALA A 37 -5.46 15.72 -4.10
C ALA A 37 -4.41 15.25 -3.07
N LEU A 38 -4.59 15.59 -1.78
CA LEU A 38 -3.67 15.20 -0.71
C LEU A 38 -3.70 13.68 -0.44
N VAL A 39 -4.89 13.07 -0.41
CA VAL A 39 -5.03 11.62 -0.21
C VAL A 39 -4.41 10.89 -1.40
N TYR A 40 -4.70 11.31 -2.63
CA TYR A 40 -4.12 10.73 -3.84
C TYR A 40 -2.60 10.86 -3.86
N TYR A 41 -2.05 12.05 -3.59
CA TYR A 41 -0.61 12.28 -3.52
C TYR A 41 0.06 11.37 -2.47
N SER A 42 -0.53 11.27 -1.28
CA SER A 42 0.00 10.39 -0.24
C SER A 42 -0.04 8.91 -0.63
N SER A 43 -1.12 8.45 -1.25
CA SER A 43 -1.23 7.08 -1.77
C SER A 43 -0.18 6.81 -2.86
N SER A 44 0.06 7.77 -3.77
CA SER A 44 1.08 7.65 -4.83
C SER A 44 2.48 7.54 -4.24
N VAL A 45 2.85 8.46 -3.35
CA VAL A 45 4.18 8.45 -2.71
C VAL A 45 4.41 7.15 -1.92
N MET A 46 3.38 6.66 -1.22
CA MET A 46 3.46 5.41 -0.45
C MET A 46 3.68 4.20 -1.37
N THR A 47 2.88 4.05 -2.42
CA THR A 47 2.98 2.92 -3.37
C THR A 47 4.27 2.95 -4.17
N GLU A 48 4.67 4.11 -4.69
CA GLU A 48 5.89 4.27 -5.49
C GLU A 48 7.15 3.98 -4.68
N ARG A 49 7.24 4.49 -3.44
CA ARG A 49 8.39 4.22 -2.57
C ARG A 49 8.49 2.76 -2.17
N ALA A 50 7.36 2.16 -1.81
CA ALA A 50 7.30 0.74 -1.50
C ALA A 50 7.74 -0.10 -2.72
N ALA A 51 7.33 0.28 -3.93
CA ALA A 51 7.64 -0.45 -5.15
C ALA A 51 9.11 -0.28 -5.57
N PHE A 52 9.65 0.94 -5.44
CA PHE A 52 11.04 1.25 -5.76
C PHE A 52 12.01 0.49 -4.85
N GLY A 53 11.75 0.51 -3.54
CA GLY A 53 12.57 -0.19 -2.57
C GLY A 53 12.34 -1.69 -2.55
N TRP A 54 11.43 -2.25 -3.35
CA TRP A 54 10.89 -3.61 -3.15
C TRP A 54 11.94 -4.72 -3.16
N SER A 55 13.09 -4.54 -3.82
CA SER A 55 14.17 -5.52 -3.96
C SER A 55 14.82 -6.02 -2.67
N ASN A 56 14.92 -5.20 -1.62
CA ASN A 56 15.61 -5.58 -0.37
C ASN A 56 14.78 -5.23 0.88
N SER A 57 14.58 -6.15 1.81
CA SER A 57 13.79 -6.01 3.05
C SER A 57 14.32 -4.90 3.95
N SER A 58 15.65 -4.69 3.96
CA SER A 58 16.36 -3.64 4.68
C SER A 58 16.46 -2.32 3.90
N SER A 59 15.78 -2.20 2.75
CA SER A 59 15.73 -0.94 2.00
C SER A 59 14.99 0.13 2.79
N ASP A 60 15.64 1.28 2.96
CA ASP A 60 15.04 2.48 3.50
C ASP A 60 13.89 2.97 2.60
N SER A 61 12.75 3.29 3.21
CA SER A 61 11.53 3.64 2.47
C SER A 61 11.56 5.03 1.84
N LEU A 62 12.51 5.90 2.21
CA LEU A 62 12.65 7.25 1.68
C LEU A 62 13.66 7.32 0.54
N THR A 63 14.78 6.62 0.69
CA THR A 63 15.95 6.68 -0.20
C THR A 63 16.06 5.47 -1.12
N GLY A 64 15.44 4.34 -0.76
CA GLY A 64 15.63 3.06 -1.45
C GLY A 64 17.02 2.43 -1.27
N GLY A 65 17.88 3.05 -0.47
CA GLY A 65 19.19 2.50 -0.12
C GLY A 65 19.09 1.48 1.00
N TYR A 66 20.00 0.51 1.01
CA TYR A 66 20.16 -0.42 2.13
C TYR A 66 21.65 -0.49 2.53
N PRO A 67 21.98 -0.69 3.82
CA PRO A 67 23.36 -0.75 4.28
C PRO A 67 24.18 -1.86 3.59
N ALA A 68 25.47 -1.62 3.41
CA ALA A 68 26.37 -2.65 2.88
C ALA A 68 26.40 -3.86 3.83
N GLY A 69 26.17 -5.06 3.29
CA GLY A 69 26.13 -6.32 4.05
C GLY A 69 24.73 -6.74 4.51
N GLU A 70 23.74 -5.85 4.48
CA GLU A 70 22.33 -6.18 4.73
C GLU A 70 21.68 -6.63 3.42
N TYR A 71 22.08 -7.81 2.93
CA TYR A 71 21.47 -8.45 1.77
C TYR A 71 20.50 -9.53 2.20
N ASP A 72 19.33 -9.55 1.59
CA ASP A 72 18.41 -10.66 1.81
C ASP A 72 18.92 -11.93 1.16
N GLY A 73 18.53 -13.07 1.75
CA GLY A 73 18.67 -14.35 1.10
C GLY A 73 17.87 -14.40 -0.21
N LEU A 74 18.39 -15.11 -1.20
CA LEU A 74 17.83 -15.24 -2.56
C LEU A 74 16.35 -15.68 -2.64
N TYR A 75 15.80 -16.23 -1.54
CA TYR A 75 14.47 -16.79 -1.45
C TYR A 75 13.65 -16.21 -0.29
N TRP A 76 13.98 -15.01 0.19
CA TRP A 76 13.36 -14.44 1.37
C TRP A 76 11.84 -14.19 1.25
N ARG A 77 11.31 -14.08 0.02
CA ARG A 77 9.86 -13.95 -0.28
C ARG A 77 9.25 -15.20 -0.94
N LEU A 78 9.93 -16.35 -0.90
CA LEU A 78 9.48 -17.54 -1.62
C LEU A 78 8.06 -17.97 -1.19
N THR A 79 7.74 -17.80 0.09
CA THR A 79 6.44 -18.16 0.66
C THR A 79 5.35 -17.13 0.38
N ASP A 80 5.71 -15.97 -0.15
CA ASP A 80 4.80 -14.85 -0.47
C ASP A 80 4.59 -14.71 -1.98
N ASP A 81 5.27 -15.53 -2.78
CA ASP A 81 5.14 -15.56 -4.24
C ASP A 81 3.94 -16.44 -4.67
N ALA A 82 2.95 -15.79 -5.27
CA ALA A 82 1.75 -16.42 -5.80
C ALA A 82 2.02 -17.56 -6.80
N LEU A 83 3.01 -17.40 -7.67
CA LEU A 83 3.36 -18.41 -8.67
C LEU A 83 3.85 -19.70 -7.98
N VAL A 84 4.71 -19.54 -6.97
CA VAL A 84 5.26 -20.66 -6.19
C VAL A 84 4.17 -21.29 -5.33
N GLN A 85 3.36 -20.49 -4.64
CA GLN A 85 2.22 -21.00 -3.87
C GLN A 85 1.25 -21.79 -4.75
N SER A 86 0.96 -21.31 -5.96
CA SER A 86 0.06 -21.99 -6.90
C SER A 86 0.58 -23.37 -7.30
N LEU A 87 1.89 -23.51 -7.53
CA LEU A 87 2.52 -24.79 -7.86
C LEU A 87 2.32 -25.82 -6.74
N PHE A 88 2.45 -25.39 -5.49
CA PHE A 88 2.33 -26.29 -4.33
C PHE A 88 0.92 -26.38 -3.74
N GLY A 89 -0.07 -25.70 -4.34
CA GLY A 89 -1.46 -25.78 -3.89
C GLY A 89 -1.72 -25.03 -2.59
N LEU A 90 -0.83 -24.08 -2.27
CA LEU A 90 -0.92 -23.20 -1.10
C LEU A 90 -1.68 -21.89 -1.41
N ALA A 91 -2.09 -21.68 -2.66
CA ALA A 91 -2.78 -20.46 -3.08
C ALA A 91 -4.23 -20.46 -2.58
N SER A 92 -4.51 -19.72 -1.51
CA SER A 92 -5.86 -19.47 -1.00
C SER A 92 -6.38 -18.13 -1.53
N GLY A 93 -7.00 -18.12 -2.71
CA GLY A 93 -7.93 -17.08 -3.20
C GLY A 93 -7.39 -15.65 -3.45
N GLU A 94 -6.67 -15.06 -2.51
CA GLU A 94 -6.01 -13.75 -2.62
C GLU A 94 -4.50 -13.93 -2.50
N ALA A 95 -3.83 -13.97 -3.65
CA ALA A 95 -2.38 -14.04 -3.68
C ALA A 95 -1.80 -12.63 -3.46
N GLY A 96 -1.53 -12.30 -2.21
CA GLY A 96 -0.96 -11.01 -1.84
C GLY A 96 -0.83 -10.82 -0.34
N ILE A 97 -0.10 -9.78 0.05
CA ILE A 97 0.05 -9.35 1.44
C ILE A 97 -0.66 -8.01 1.55
N ARG A 98 -1.51 -7.84 2.57
CA ARG A 98 -2.10 -6.54 2.90
C ARG A 98 -1.72 -6.12 4.30
N VAL A 99 -1.51 -4.82 4.49
CA VAL A 99 -1.28 -4.21 5.80
C VAL A 99 -2.22 -3.02 5.96
N GLU A 100 -2.76 -2.87 7.17
CA GLU A 100 -3.56 -1.72 7.52
C GLU A 100 -2.68 -0.48 7.67
N VAL A 101 -3.20 0.66 7.21
CA VAL A 101 -2.60 1.98 7.32
C VAL A 101 -3.49 2.82 8.24
N TYR A 102 -2.89 3.39 9.28
CA TYR A 102 -3.59 4.30 10.18
C TYR A 102 -2.63 5.35 10.75
N PRO A 103 -3.14 6.53 11.14
CA PRO A 103 -2.33 7.57 11.79
C PRO A 103 -1.66 7.04 13.06
N GLY A 104 -0.35 7.27 13.22
CA GLY A 104 0.40 6.84 14.40
C GLY A 104 0.70 5.35 14.47
N MET A 105 0.61 4.63 13.34
CA MET A 105 1.12 3.26 13.25
C MET A 105 2.61 3.20 13.59
N ALA A 106 3.05 2.05 14.11
CA ALA A 106 4.47 1.76 14.29
C ALA A 106 5.11 1.36 12.96
N PRO A 107 6.43 1.60 12.77
CA PRO A 107 7.16 1.00 11.64
C PRO A 107 7.08 -0.52 11.70
N GLY A 108 7.26 -1.18 10.54
CA GLY A 108 7.41 -2.63 10.52
C GLY A 108 8.75 -3.03 11.12
N GLU A 109 8.74 -3.97 12.07
CA GLU A 109 9.94 -4.51 12.68
C GLU A 109 10.19 -5.91 12.12
N GLY A 110 11.19 -6.02 11.24
CA GLY A 110 11.56 -7.30 10.64
C GLY A 110 12.02 -7.19 9.20
N GLY A 111 12.22 -8.35 8.57
CA GLY A 111 12.61 -8.48 7.16
C GLY A 111 11.51 -9.09 6.28
N SER A 112 10.26 -9.18 6.76
CA SER A 112 9.18 -9.73 5.95
C SER A 112 8.63 -8.72 4.95
N ALA A 113 7.96 -9.20 3.90
CA ALA A 113 7.31 -8.30 2.95
C ALA A 113 6.17 -7.48 3.59
N ALA A 114 5.52 -8.02 4.64
CA ALA A 114 4.54 -7.26 5.43
C ALA A 114 5.19 -6.13 6.24
N ASP A 115 6.33 -6.39 6.88
CA ASP A 115 7.05 -5.36 7.66
C ASP A 115 7.54 -4.24 6.75
N LYS A 116 7.96 -4.59 5.54
CA LYS A 116 8.34 -3.62 4.53
C LYS A 116 7.17 -2.71 4.11
N LEU A 117 5.99 -3.29 3.85
CA LEU A 117 4.79 -2.51 3.55
C LEU A 117 4.44 -1.59 4.73
N LYS A 118 4.54 -2.08 5.98
CA LYS A 118 4.34 -1.25 7.18
C LYS A 118 5.35 -0.11 7.27
N SER A 119 6.62 -0.34 6.96
CA SER A 119 7.66 0.70 6.98
C SER A 119 7.47 1.77 5.89
N ALA A 120 6.97 1.38 4.72
CA ALA A 120 6.56 2.34 3.69
C ALA A 120 5.32 3.14 4.10
N ALA A 121 4.32 2.47 4.68
CA ALA A 121 3.11 3.10 5.19
C ALA A 121 3.41 4.07 6.35
N TYR A 122 4.32 3.69 7.26
CA TYR A 122 4.79 4.52 8.37
C TYR A 122 5.43 5.83 7.88
N ALA A 123 6.34 5.75 6.90
CA ALA A 123 7.01 6.94 6.38
C ALA A 123 6.03 7.96 5.77
N ALA A 124 4.94 7.48 5.17
CA ALA A 124 3.87 8.32 4.66
C ALA A 124 2.95 8.84 5.78
N SER A 125 2.51 7.98 6.70
CA SER A 125 1.59 8.31 7.80
C SER A 125 2.20 9.20 8.90
N ALA A 126 3.53 9.18 9.07
CA ALA A 126 4.23 10.05 10.01
C ALA A 126 4.41 11.48 9.48
N LYS A 127 4.57 11.67 8.17
CA LYS A 127 4.81 12.99 7.55
C LYS A 127 3.54 13.70 7.12
N HIS A 128 2.58 12.93 6.64
CA HIS A 128 1.31 13.45 6.16
C HIS A 128 0.24 12.93 7.12
N ARG A 129 -0.77 13.72 7.48
CA ARG A 129 -1.93 13.20 8.21
C ARG A 129 -2.76 12.34 7.25
N VAL A 130 -2.17 11.21 6.89
CA VAL A 130 -2.72 10.27 5.94
C VAL A 130 -3.96 9.68 6.58
N GLY A 131 -4.98 9.48 5.77
CA GLY A 131 -6.17 8.76 6.17
C GLY A 131 -5.88 7.34 6.64
N SER A 132 -6.94 6.61 6.98
CA SER A 132 -6.88 5.17 7.25
C SER A 132 -7.18 4.37 5.99
N GLY A 133 -6.65 3.16 5.89
CA GLY A 133 -6.92 2.28 4.76
C GLY A 133 -5.99 1.09 4.70
N GLU A 134 -5.65 0.64 3.49
CA GLU A 134 -4.83 -0.56 3.27
C GLU A 134 -3.72 -0.30 2.24
N LEU A 135 -2.59 -0.97 2.44
CA LEU A 135 -1.50 -1.10 1.49
C LEU A 135 -1.27 -2.58 1.19
N GLY A 136 -1.37 -2.95 -0.09
CA GLY A 136 -1.27 -4.31 -0.57
C GLY A 136 -0.06 -4.51 -1.48
N TYR A 137 0.51 -5.71 -1.45
CA TYR A 137 1.36 -6.23 -2.51
C TYR A 137 0.65 -7.41 -3.17
N ARG A 138 0.58 -7.37 -4.49
CA ARG A 138 0.00 -8.45 -5.30
C ARG A 138 0.98 -8.90 -6.36
N ASN A 139 1.09 -10.22 -6.49
CA ASN A 139 1.86 -10.87 -7.53
C ASN A 139 0.91 -11.75 -8.34
N PHE A 140 0.57 -11.34 -9.56
CA PHE A 140 -0.28 -12.12 -10.44
C PHE A 140 0.45 -12.44 -11.74
N GLY A 141 1.07 -13.62 -11.77
CA GLY A 141 1.76 -14.13 -12.94
C GLY A 141 2.95 -13.27 -13.35
N ILE A 142 2.74 -12.43 -14.35
CA ILE A 142 3.75 -11.52 -14.93
C ILE A 142 3.68 -10.10 -14.34
N LYS A 143 2.61 -9.77 -13.62
CA LYS A 143 2.38 -8.43 -13.06
C LYS A 143 2.58 -8.45 -11.55
N ARG A 144 3.44 -7.57 -11.06
CA ARG A 144 3.64 -7.31 -9.64
C ARG A 144 3.37 -5.85 -9.37
N GLU A 145 2.56 -5.60 -8.37
CA GLU A 145 2.20 -4.23 -8.01
C GLU A 145 1.99 -4.09 -6.52
N ILE A 146 2.15 -2.85 -6.07
CA ILE A 146 1.75 -2.41 -4.76
C ILE A 146 0.56 -1.49 -4.94
N ASP A 147 -0.54 -1.79 -4.27
CA ASP A 147 -1.78 -1.01 -4.31
C ASP A 147 -2.05 -0.36 -2.95
N ALA A 148 -2.60 0.84 -2.96
CA ALA A 148 -3.05 1.55 -1.76
C ALA A 148 -4.50 2.00 -1.93
N GLU A 149 -5.30 1.75 -0.91
CA GLU A 149 -6.66 2.27 -0.78
C GLU A 149 -6.74 3.07 0.52
N LEU A 150 -6.81 4.40 0.42
CA LEU A 150 -6.77 5.29 1.60
C LEU A 150 -8.02 6.18 1.64
N VAL A 151 -8.53 6.42 2.85
CA VAL A 151 -9.71 7.23 3.13
C VAL A 151 -9.39 8.31 4.16
N SER A 152 -9.64 9.57 3.82
CA SER A 152 -9.29 10.72 4.65
C SER A 152 -9.99 10.69 6.03
N SER A 153 -9.23 10.85 7.12
CA SER A 153 -9.77 10.82 8.49
C SER A 153 -10.10 12.20 9.08
N TRP A 154 -9.73 13.28 8.39
CA TRP A 154 -9.73 14.66 8.91
C TRP A 154 -11.01 15.48 8.70
N PHE A 155 -12.02 14.99 7.96
CA PHE A 155 -13.25 15.75 7.74
C PHE A 155 -14.43 15.29 8.56
N SER A 156 -15.19 16.27 9.04
CA SER A 156 -16.37 16.05 9.85
C SER A 156 -17.50 15.49 8.99
N VAL A 157 -18.16 14.47 9.54
CA VAL A 157 -19.40 13.82 9.06
C VAL A 157 -20.47 14.77 8.46
N PRO A 158 -20.64 16.05 8.90
CA PRO A 158 -21.67 16.93 8.33
C PRO A 158 -21.53 17.25 6.84
N LEU A 159 -20.31 17.49 6.32
CA LEU A 159 -20.12 17.81 4.90
C LEU A 159 -20.31 16.57 4.00
N ALA A 160 -19.86 15.41 4.47
CA ALA A 160 -20.09 14.12 3.81
C ALA A 160 -21.60 13.81 3.71
N ARG A 161 -22.35 14.03 4.80
CA ARG A 161 -23.81 13.87 4.85
C ARG A 161 -24.55 14.82 3.90
N PHE A 162 -24.13 16.07 3.76
CA PHE A 162 -24.79 17.04 2.87
C PHE A 162 -24.75 16.61 1.39
N LYS A 163 -23.73 15.86 0.98
CA LYS A 163 -23.58 15.37 -0.41
C LYS A 163 -24.14 13.94 -0.62
N GLY A 164 -24.54 13.24 0.45
CA GLY A 164 -24.84 11.80 0.38
C GLY A 164 -23.63 10.94 0.04
N GLY A 165 -22.41 11.45 0.23
CA GLY A 165 -21.15 10.81 -0.14
C GLY A 165 -20.26 10.50 1.07
N GLY A 166 -19.24 9.66 0.86
CA GLY A 166 -18.24 9.32 1.89
C GLY A 166 -17.13 10.37 2.05
N ALA A 167 -16.20 10.10 2.95
CA ALA A 167 -14.94 10.85 3.04
C ALA A 167 -14.13 10.72 1.74
N ALA A 168 -13.19 11.63 1.49
CA ALA A 168 -12.34 11.57 0.30
C ALA A 168 -11.50 10.28 0.32
N ASP A 169 -11.60 9.48 -0.74
CA ASP A 169 -10.85 8.25 -0.92
C ASP A 169 -9.90 8.33 -2.14
N ALA A 170 -8.85 7.53 -2.12
CA ALA A 170 -7.99 7.33 -3.28
C ALA A 170 -7.52 5.88 -3.39
N LYS A 171 -7.58 5.36 -4.61
CA LYS A 171 -7.01 4.07 -5.00
C LYS A 171 -5.85 4.31 -5.97
N VAL A 172 -4.66 3.87 -5.60
CA VAL A 172 -3.43 4.05 -6.40
C VAL A 172 -2.65 2.75 -6.45
N SER A 173 -1.91 2.51 -7.54
CA SER A 173 -1.07 1.33 -7.71
C SER A 173 0.25 1.68 -8.38
N ALA A 174 1.34 1.05 -7.95
CA ALA A 174 2.67 1.18 -8.54
C ALA A 174 3.23 -0.19 -8.94
N LEU A 175 3.90 -0.27 -10.10
CA LEU A 175 4.50 -1.51 -10.58
C LEU A 175 5.83 -1.81 -9.89
N VAL A 176 6.02 -3.08 -9.53
CA VAL A 176 7.29 -3.58 -8.99
C VAL A 176 8.11 -4.16 -10.13
N VAL A 177 9.30 -3.61 -10.37
CA VAL A 177 10.19 -4.02 -11.46
C VAL A 177 11.41 -4.75 -10.91
N GLU A 178 11.37 -6.09 -10.95
CA GLU A 178 12.46 -6.96 -10.50
C GLU A 178 12.71 -8.09 -11.51
N PRO A 179 13.47 -7.83 -12.60
CA PRO A 179 13.69 -8.81 -13.66
C PRO A 179 14.42 -10.07 -13.18
N ALA A 180 15.41 -9.92 -12.30
CA ALA A 180 16.19 -11.04 -11.78
C ALA A 180 15.33 -11.99 -10.92
N GLU A 181 14.47 -11.44 -10.05
CA GLU A 181 13.50 -12.23 -9.28
C GLU A 181 12.48 -12.93 -10.19
N PHE A 182 12.05 -12.26 -11.26
CA PHE A 182 11.15 -12.87 -12.25
C PHE A 182 11.72 -14.11 -12.92
N VAL A 183 12.94 -14.01 -13.44
CA VAL A 183 13.60 -15.17 -14.06
C VAL A 183 13.78 -16.29 -13.03
N ARG A 184 14.12 -15.96 -11.78
CA ARG A 184 14.30 -16.94 -10.71
C ARG A 184 13.01 -17.66 -10.32
N SER A 185 11.93 -16.93 -10.05
CA SER A 185 10.62 -17.53 -9.74
C SER A 185 10.13 -18.38 -10.91
N PHE A 186 10.31 -17.91 -12.14
CA PHE A 186 9.92 -18.66 -13.33
C PHE A 186 10.72 -19.96 -13.50
N ASP A 187 12.05 -19.91 -13.36
CA ASP A 187 12.89 -21.09 -13.47
C ASP A 187 12.62 -22.09 -12.34
N LEU A 188 12.41 -21.60 -11.12
CA LEU A 188 12.01 -22.44 -9.98
C LEU A 188 10.68 -23.15 -10.26
N VAL A 189 9.68 -22.42 -10.74
CA VAL A 189 8.39 -23.01 -11.12
C VAL A 189 8.56 -24.03 -12.25
N ARG A 190 9.32 -23.71 -13.29
CA ARG A 190 9.60 -24.63 -14.41
C ARG A 190 10.26 -25.92 -13.93
N TYR A 191 11.31 -25.80 -13.12
CA TYR A 191 12.07 -26.92 -12.60
C TYR A 191 11.20 -27.82 -11.70
N TYR A 192 10.50 -27.23 -10.73
CA TYR A 192 9.66 -28.01 -9.81
C TYR A 192 8.39 -28.54 -10.48
N ALA A 193 7.84 -27.88 -11.50
CA ALA A 193 6.74 -28.44 -12.29
C ALA A 193 7.18 -29.70 -13.07
N ALA A 194 8.38 -29.69 -13.65
CA ALA A 194 8.95 -30.86 -14.31
C ALA A 194 9.25 -31.98 -13.30
N LYS A 195 9.82 -31.63 -12.14
CA LYS A 195 10.11 -32.58 -11.05
C LYS A 195 8.84 -33.21 -10.49
N LEU A 196 7.79 -32.42 -10.29
CA LEU A 196 6.48 -32.89 -9.82
C LEU A 196 5.86 -33.89 -10.81
N ARG A 197 5.96 -33.61 -12.11
CA ARG A 197 5.47 -34.51 -13.17
C ARG A 197 6.18 -35.85 -13.20
N ASN A 198 7.46 -35.88 -12.84
CA ASN A 198 8.30 -37.07 -12.87
C ASN A 198 8.50 -37.68 -11.46
N ALA A 199 7.73 -37.24 -10.46
CA ALA A 199 7.90 -37.68 -9.08
C ALA A 199 7.53 -39.18 -8.94
N PRO A 200 8.44 -40.03 -8.43
CA PRO A 200 8.19 -41.47 -8.28
C PRO A 200 7.01 -41.79 -7.35
N GLU A 201 6.78 -40.93 -6.35
CA GLU A 201 5.72 -41.08 -5.34
C GLU A 201 4.38 -40.47 -5.75
N GLY A 202 4.26 -39.95 -6.98
CA GLY A 202 3.06 -39.32 -7.52
C GLY A 202 2.94 -37.82 -7.21
N LYS A 203 2.30 -37.09 -8.14
CA LYS A 203 2.18 -35.61 -8.11
C LYS A 203 1.55 -35.09 -6.82
N GLU A 204 0.44 -35.68 -6.38
CA GLU A 204 -0.32 -35.17 -5.23
C GLU A 204 0.45 -35.33 -3.91
N LYS A 205 1.10 -36.48 -3.71
CA LYS A 205 1.90 -36.76 -2.52
C LYS A 205 3.11 -35.84 -2.43
N TYR A 206 3.83 -35.65 -3.53
CA TYR A 206 4.96 -34.71 -3.58
C TYR A 206 4.51 -33.27 -3.31
N ARG A 207 3.38 -32.86 -3.90
CA ARG A 207 2.82 -31.51 -3.72
C ARG A 207 2.47 -31.25 -2.25
N SER A 208 1.82 -32.20 -1.60
CA SER A 208 1.46 -32.12 -0.18
C SER A 208 2.70 -32.00 0.73
N GLN A 209 3.69 -32.87 0.53
CA GLN A 209 4.94 -32.85 1.30
C GLN A 209 5.71 -31.52 1.13
N ALA A 210 5.80 -31.02 -0.10
CA ALA A 210 6.42 -29.73 -0.37
C ALA A 210 5.65 -28.57 0.28
N GLY A 211 4.31 -28.62 0.25
CA GLY A 211 3.45 -27.65 0.94
C GLY A 211 3.68 -27.62 2.44
N GLU A 212 3.80 -28.79 3.09
CA GLU A 212 4.11 -28.88 4.52
C GLU A 212 5.48 -28.28 4.87
N VAL A 213 6.50 -28.52 4.04
CA VAL A 213 7.85 -27.96 4.27
C VAL A 213 7.83 -26.43 4.14
N LEU A 214 7.10 -25.89 3.16
CA LEU A 214 6.97 -24.44 2.98
C LEU A 214 6.21 -23.78 4.13
N ASN A 215 5.15 -24.42 4.62
CA ASN A 215 4.40 -23.93 5.80
C ASN A 215 5.26 -23.93 7.07
N LYS A 216 6.11 -24.94 7.28
CA LYS A 216 7.07 -24.95 8.40
C LYS A 216 8.10 -23.82 8.32
N ARG A 217 8.45 -23.38 7.12
CA ARG A 217 9.42 -22.29 6.88
C ARG A 217 8.80 -20.88 6.82
N LYS A 218 7.48 -20.74 6.90
CA LYS A 218 6.82 -19.43 7.07
C LYS A 218 7.09 -18.80 8.45
N ALA A 219 7.62 -19.54 9.42
CA ALA A 219 8.16 -18.96 10.65
C ALA A 219 9.42 -18.15 10.33
N PRO A 220 9.59 -16.94 10.90
CA PRO A 220 10.59 -15.98 10.45
C PRO A 220 11.97 -16.62 10.45
N LEU A 221 12.62 -16.60 9.29
CA LEU A 221 14.07 -16.78 9.21
C LEU A 221 14.68 -15.60 9.97
N GLY A 222 14.84 -15.79 11.28
CA GLY A 222 15.60 -14.89 12.13
C GLY A 222 16.97 -14.68 11.48
N LYS A 223 17.41 -13.42 11.45
CA LYS A 223 18.71 -13.00 10.93
C LYS A 223 19.76 -14.05 11.30
N GLY A 224 20.22 -14.79 10.31
CA GLY A 224 21.32 -15.74 10.49
C GLY A 224 22.53 -14.95 10.92
N GLY A 225 22.93 -15.12 12.18
CA GLY A 225 24.15 -14.53 12.71
C GLY A 225 25.32 -14.89 11.80
N ALA A 226 26.05 -13.87 11.39
CA ALA A 226 27.37 -14.03 10.83
C ALA A 226 28.28 -14.54 11.95
N GLU A 227 28.56 -15.84 11.95
CA GLU A 227 29.82 -16.36 12.49
C GLU A 227 30.88 -16.23 11.38
N GLY A 228 31.93 -15.48 11.69
CA GLY A 228 33.08 -15.20 10.83
C GLY A 228 33.93 -14.09 11.41
#